data_AF-E1JXB1-F1
#
_entry.id   AF-E1JXB1-F1
#
_cell.length_a   1.000
_cell.length_b   1.000
_cell.length_c   1.000
_cell.angle_alpha   90.00
_cell.angle_beta   90.00
_cell.angle_gamma   90.00
#
_symmetry.space_group_name_H-M   'P 1'
#
loop_
_entity.id
_entity.type
_entity.pdbx_description
1 polymer ?
#
loop_
_entity_poly.entity_id
_entity_poly.type
_entity_poly.pdbx_seq_one_letter_code
_entity_poly.pdbx_strand_id
1 'polypeptide(L)'
;MREPQSLGSWLERARANADGWKKALYAVLGLCVVLNLFITPHHPHFSGEGVPGFWEAFALVATVVMVVVLKKVIYPMLARPEDDNGRS
;
A
#
# COMPACT_ATOMS: atom_id res chain seq x y z
N MET A 1 -25.29 -20.82 -3.33
CA MET A 1 -24.68 -20.16 -2.15
C MET A 1 -25.16 -18.71 -2.17
N ARG A 2 -25.85 -18.23 -1.12
CA ARG A 2 -26.27 -16.81 -1.01
C ARG A 2 -25.05 -16.02 -0.52
N GLU A 3 -24.43 -15.21 -1.36
CA GLU A 3 -23.53 -14.17 -0.84
C GLU A 3 -24.35 -13.28 0.11
N PRO A 4 -23.82 -12.91 1.29
CA PRO A 4 -24.49 -11.94 2.12
C PRO A 4 -24.44 -10.60 1.36
N GLN A 5 -25.58 -10.15 0.85
CA GLN A 5 -25.76 -8.85 0.15
C GLN A 5 -25.14 -7.66 0.94
N SER A 6 -24.93 -7.86 2.24
CA SER A 6 -24.18 -7.00 3.16
C SER A 6 -22.72 -6.73 2.74
N LEU A 7 -21.95 -7.76 2.34
CA LEU A 7 -20.53 -7.57 1.99
C LEU A 7 -20.35 -6.84 0.65
N GLY A 8 -21.17 -7.17 -0.34
CA GLY A 8 -21.15 -6.50 -1.64
C GLY A 8 -21.46 -5.01 -1.53
N SER A 9 -22.56 -4.68 -0.84
CA SER A 9 -22.95 -3.28 -0.63
C SER A 9 -21.96 -2.49 0.25
N TRP A 10 -21.28 -3.15 1.18
CA TRP A 10 -20.19 -2.55 1.96
C TRP A 10 -18.96 -2.25 1.09
N LEU A 11 -18.53 -3.20 0.25
CA LEU A 11 -17.42 -3.01 -0.68
C LEU A 11 -17.71 -1.91 -1.72
N GLU A 12 -18.93 -1.85 -2.25
CA GLU A 12 -19.35 -0.78 -3.16
C GLU A 12 -19.28 0.59 -2.51
N ARG A 13 -19.74 0.72 -1.25
CA ARG A 13 -19.60 1.95 -0.46
C ARG A 13 -18.14 2.30 -0.17
N ALA A 14 -17.30 1.30 0.14
CA ALA A 14 -15.88 1.51 0.35
C ALA A 14 -15.18 1.98 -0.93
N ARG A 15 -15.54 1.40 -2.09
CA ARG A 15 -15.04 1.81 -3.41
C ARG A 15 -15.52 3.22 -3.80
N ALA A 16 -16.78 3.55 -3.55
CA ALA A 16 -17.32 4.88 -3.80
C ALA A 16 -16.58 5.96 -2.98
N ASN A 17 -16.09 5.60 -1.80
CA ASN A 17 -15.32 6.47 -0.91
C ASN A 17 -13.81 6.21 -0.96
N ALA A 18 -13.28 5.68 -2.06
CA ALA A 18 -11.86 5.34 -2.18
C ALA A 18 -10.92 6.52 -1.89
N ASP A 19 -11.29 7.74 -2.29
CA ASP A 19 -10.52 8.95 -1.99
C ASP A 19 -10.51 9.28 -0.48
N GLY A 20 -11.60 9.01 0.23
CA GLY A 20 -11.67 9.16 1.68
C GLY A 20 -10.74 8.18 2.39
N TRP A 21 -10.76 6.91 1.98
CA TRP A 21 -9.83 5.88 2.47
C TRP A 21 -8.37 6.20 2.18
N LYS A 22 -8.09 6.73 0.98
CA LYS A 22 -6.75 7.18 0.60
C LYS A 22 -6.27 8.32 1.50
N LYS A 23 -7.12 9.31 1.79
CA LYS A 23 -6.80 10.40 2.72
C LYS A 23 -6.58 9.89 4.15
N ALA A 24 -7.44 8.97 4.61
CA ALA A 24 -7.30 8.36 5.93
C ALA A 24 -5.99 7.57 6.06
N LEU A 25 -5.61 6.81 5.03
CA LEU A 25 -4.32 6.13 4.96
C LEU A 25 -3.16 7.12 5.11
N TYR A 26 -3.14 8.20 4.32
CA TYR A 26 -2.08 9.21 4.42
C TYR A 26 -2.07 9.94 5.78
N ALA A 27 -3.23 10.15 6.38
CA ALA A 27 -3.34 10.72 7.72
C ALA A 27 -2.72 9.80 8.79
N VAL A 28 -3.01 8.50 8.74
CA VAL A 28 -2.39 7.49 9.63
C VAL A 28 -0.88 7.43 9.38
N LEU A 29 -0.45 7.44 8.12
CA LEU A 29 0.98 7.45 7.77
C LEU A 29 1.68 8.69 8.35
N GLY A 30 1.09 9.87 8.19
CA GLY A 30 1.62 11.11 8.75
C GLY A 30 1.65 11.10 10.28
N LEU A 31 0.64 10.51 10.93
CA LEU A 31 0.62 10.34 12.38
C LEU A 31 1.75 9.43 12.86
N CYS A 32 2.01 8.30 12.19
CA CYS A 32 3.15 7.45 12.49
C CYS A 32 4.46 8.25 12.43
N VAL A 33 4.64 9.04 11.36
CA VAL A 33 5.82 9.92 11.20
C VAL A 33 5.97 10.90 12.34
N VAL A 34 4.89 11.56 12.72
CA VAL A 34 4.92 12.49 13.86
C VAL A 34 5.28 11.75 15.15
N LEU A 35 4.72 10.57 15.41
CA LEU A 35 5.03 9.77 16.61
C LEU A 35 6.49 9.31 16.63
N ASN A 36 7.09 9.02 15.48
CA ASN A 36 8.50 8.65 15.37
C ASN A 36 9.45 9.76 15.83
N LEU A 37 9.06 11.03 15.66
CA LEU A 37 9.83 12.18 16.18
C LEU A 37 9.89 12.21 17.71
N PHE A 38 8.89 11.64 18.39
CA PHE A 38 8.82 11.63 19.86
C PHE A 38 9.36 10.33 20.48
N ILE A 39 9.35 9.21 19.74
CA ILE A 39 9.76 7.90 20.23
C ILE A 39 11.11 7.53 19.60
N THR A 40 12.20 8.00 20.21
CA THR A 40 13.57 7.70 19.74
C THR A 40 14.12 6.41 20.38
N PRO A 41 14.74 5.50 19.62
CA PRO A 41 15.41 4.33 20.19
C PRO A 41 16.61 4.72 21.05
N HIS A 42 16.70 4.18 22.27
CA HIS A 42 17.74 4.54 23.25
C HIS A 42 19.11 3.86 23.00
N HIS A 43 19.24 2.99 22.00
CA HIS A 43 20.49 2.32 21.61
C HIS A 43 20.57 2.11 20.08
N PRO A 44 21.31 2.96 19.33
CA PRO A 44 21.52 2.75 17.90
C PRO A 44 22.51 1.60 17.65
N HIS A 45 22.13 0.62 16.84
CA HIS A 45 22.99 -0.45 16.30
C HIS A 45 23.32 -0.22 14.81
N PHE A 46 22.60 0.68 14.14
CA PHE A 46 22.86 1.10 12.76
C PHE A 46 22.94 2.63 12.68
N SER A 47 23.82 3.17 11.84
CA SER A 47 24.06 4.63 11.75
C SER A 47 22.84 5.44 11.33
N GLY A 48 21.84 4.81 10.71
CA GLY A 48 20.55 5.41 10.35
C GLY A 48 19.45 5.34 11.43
N GLU A 49 19.62 4.52 12.48
CA GLU A 49 18.60 4.33 13.54
C GLU A 49 18.48 5.53 14.50
N GLY A 50 19.50 6.39 14.54
CA GLY A 50 19.47 7.64 15.30
C GLY A 50 18.65 8.74 14.62
N VAL A 51 18.24 8.55 13.35
CA VAL A 51 17.43 9.53 12.63
C VAL A 51 15.95 9.20 12.83
N PRO A 52 15.20 10.01 13.59
CA PRO A 52 13.77 9.78 13.76
C PRO A 52 13.08 9.85 12.39
N GLY A 53 12.25 8.84 12.09
CA GLY A 53 11.57 8.70 10.80
C GLY A 53 12.33 7.95 9.70
N PHE A 54 13.56 7.47 9.94
CA PHE A 54 14.31 6.69 8.94
C PHE A 54 13.56 5.44 8.46
N TRP A 55 13.01 4.67 9.41
CA TRP A 55 12.31 3.41 9.13
C TRP A 55 11.02 3.62 8.33
N GLU A 56 10.33 4.73 8.54
CA GLU A 56 9.09 5.04 7.81
C GLU A 56 9.38 5.49 6.39
N ALA A 57 10.41 6.33 6.21
CA ALA A 57 10.89 6.70 4.88
C ALA A 57 11.36 5.45 4.12
N PHE A 58 12.11 4.56 4.77
CA PHE A 58 12.54 3.29 4.19
C PHE A 58 11.35 2.41 3.80
N ALA A 59 10.38 2.20 4.70
CA ALA A 59 9.20 1.39 4.44
C ALA A 59 8.33 1.97 3.30
N LEU A 60 8.16 3.30 3.27
CA LEU A 60 7.45 3.99 2.19
C LEU A 60 8.14 3.77 0.84
N VAL A 61 9.46 4.00 0.78
CA VAL A 61 10.25 3.80 -0.44
C VAL A 61 10.20 2.34 -0.88
N ALA A 62 10.43 1.39 0.03
CA ALA A 62 10.38 -0.03 -0.25
C ALA A 62 9.01 -0.47 -0.81
N THR A 63 7.92 0.07 -0.24
CA THR A 63 6.56 -0.23 -0.72
C THR A 63 6.34 0.31 -2.13
N VAL A 64 6.74 1.56 -2.42
CA VAL A 64 6.61 2.15 -3.77
C VAL A 64 7.42 1.33 -4.78
N VAL A 65 8.68 1.00 -4.45
CA VAL A 65 9.54 0.17 -5.30
C VAL A 65 8.89 -1.18 -5.58
N MET A 66 8.37 -1.86 -4.55
CA MET A 66 7.68 -3.14 -4.70
C MET A 66 6.48 -3.03 -5.64
N VAL A 67 5.61 -2.03 -5.45
CA VAL A 67 4.43 -1.82 -6.33
C VAL A 67 4.85 -1.58 -7.78
N VAL A 68 5.90 -0.78 -7.99
CA VAL A 68 6.44 -0.53 -9.34
C VAL A 68 6.97 -1.82 -9.96
N VAL A 69 7.75 -2.61 -9.21
CA VAL A 69 8.29 -3.91 -9.68
C VAL A 69 7.15 -4.87 -10.02
N LEU A 70 6.14 -5.00 -9.16
CA LEU A 70 4.98 -5.84 -9.42
C LEU A 70 4.26 -5.41 -10.71
N LYS A 71 4.03 -4.11 -10.90
CA LYS A 71 3.32 -3.60 -12.07
C LYS A 71 4.14 -3.67 -13.36
N LYS A 72 5.45 -3.45 -13.29
CA LYS A 72 6.31 -3.30 -14.47
C LYS A 72 7.01 -4.59 -14.89
N VAL A 73 7.31 -5.48 -13.95
CA VAL A 73 8.07 -6.71 -14.21
C VAL A 73 7.14 -7.91 -14.10
N ILE A 74 6.42 -8.03 -12.99
CA ILE A 74 5.62 -9.23 -12.70
C ILE A 74 4.35 -9.27 -13.54
N TYR A 75 3.60 -8.16 -13.63
CA TYR A 75 2.37 -8.11 -14.42
C TYR A 75 2.57 -8.51 -15.89
N PRO A 76 3.54 -7.96 -16.66
CA PRO A 76 3.74 -8.41 -18.04
C PRO A 76 4.29 -9.84 -18.13
N MET A 77 5.01 -10.33 -17.13
CA MET A 77 5.46 -11.72 -17.09
C MET A 77 4.29 -12.70 -16.86
N LEU A 78 3.31 -12.32 -16.03
CA LEU A 78 2.08 -13.10 -15.79
C LEU A 78 0.97 -12.82 -16.81
N ALA A 79 1.07 -11.75 -17.58
CA ALA A 79 0.10 -11.41 -18.62
C ALA A 79 0.12 -12.50 -19.68
N ARG A 80 -0.78 -13.47 -19.51
CA ARG A 80 -1.10 -14.45 -20.54
C ARG A 80 -1.76 -13.67 -21.69
N PRO A 81 -1.41 -13.92 -22.96
CA PRO A 81 -2.25 -13.45 -24.05
C PRO A 81 -3.67 -13.96 -23.78
N GLU A 82 -4.64 -13.05 -23.72
CA GLU A 82 -6.03 -13.45 -23.76
C GLU A 82 -6.23 -14.10 -25.12
N ASP A 83 -6.52 -15.41 -25.14
CA ASP A 83 -6.93 -16.10 -26.35
C ASP A 83 -8.17 -15.37 -26.86
N ASP A 84 -8.00 -14.62 -27.95
CA ASP A 84 -9.10 -14.03 -28.71
C ASP A 84 -10.03 -15.17 -29.11
N ASN A 85 -11.21 -15.21 -28.50
CA ASN A 85 -12.19 -16.28 -28.69
C ASN A 85 -12.94 -16.12 -30.03
N GLY A 86 -12.16 -16.12 -31.12
CA GLY A 86 -12.59 -16.46 -32.47
C GLY A 86 -13.56 -15.50 -33.15
N ARG A 87 -13.30 -14.18 -33.15
CA ARG A 87 -14.05 -13.24 -34.00
C ARG A 87 -13.13 -12.36 -34.87
N SER A 88 -12.74 -12.91 -36.03
CA SER A 88 -12.38 -12.13 -37.23
C SER A 88 -12.98 -12.79 -38.46
#